data_AF-A0A9P9JHI1-F1
#
_entry.id   AF-A0A9P9JHI1-F1
#
_cell.length_a   1.000
_cell.length_b   1.000
_cell.length_c   1.000
_cell.angle_alpha   90.00
_cell.angle_beta   90.00
_cell.angle_gamma   90.00
#
_symmetry.space_group_name_H-M   'P 1'
#
loop_
_entity.id
_entity.type
_entity.pdbx_description
1 polymer ?
#
loop_
_entity_poly.entity_id
_entity_poly.type
_entity_poly.pdbx_seq_one_letter_code
_entity_poly.pdbx_strand_id
1 'polypeptide(L)'
;MLFNVAYFLTAALAVSASHRWQAPTKYDRRSPCPMVNSLANHGYLPRDGLNVSLADLIVAFTDAVNLDPAATTLVGQKAVLTGNNVTFDLDNLAKHGVIEHDGSLSRNDIALGDNLKFNKTIWRSVASHFNESTISIATAAGARKARLAAAAAANPDFSMSANDVQFSFIETALYLSIFGNVTDGNAVTKWVRIMFEQERLPFKEGFTTSESVITAAGILGLVAKVAAASA
;
A
#
# COMPACT_ATOMS: atom_id res chain seq x y z
N MET A 1 -41.26 -28.24 -5.70
CA MET A 1 -40.53 -27.11 -5.08
C MET A 1 -39.15 -27.04 -5.70
N LEU A 2 -38.95 -26.22 -6.72
CA LEU A 2 -37.68 -26.09 -7.45
C LEU A 2 -37.53 -24.65 -7.93
N PHE A 3 -37.17 -23.72 -7.06
CA PHE A 3 -36.59 -22.42 -7.45
C PHE A 3 -35.85 -21.88 -6.23
N ASN A 4 -34.51 -21.73 -6.33
CA ASN A 4 -33.64 -20.78 -5.62
C ASN A 4 -32.18 -21.28 -5.52
N VAL A 5 -31.54 -21.61 -6.64
CA VAL A 5 -30.06 -21.82 -6.68
C VAL A 5 -29.36 -20.92 -7.71
N ALA A 6 -30.11 -20.23 -8.58
CA ALA A 6 -29.52 -19.48 -9.70
C ALA A 6 -29.16 -18.00 -9.40
N TYR A 7 -29.57 -17.43 -8.25
CA TYR A 7 -29.42 -15.98 -8.02
C TYR A 7 -28.12 -15.57 -7.30
N PHE A 8 -27.43 -16.50 -6.61
CA PHE A 8 -26.18 -16.18 -5.91
C PHE A 8 -24.94 -16.25 -6.80
N LEU A 9 -24.97 -17.01 -7.89
CA LEU A 9 -23.83 -17.13 -8.80
C LEU A 9 -23.60 -15.87 -9.67
N THR A 10 -24.67 -15.13 -10.00
CA THR A 10 -24.59 -13.99 -10.93
C THR A 10 -23.98 -12.74 -10.28
N ALA A 11 -24.27 -12.46 -9.01
CA ALA A 11 -23.71 -11.31 -8.29
C ALA A 11 -22.20 -11.47 -8.03
N ALA A 12 -21.74 -12.66 -7.62
CA ALA A 12 -20.31 -12.93 -7.38
C ALA A 12 -19.47 -12.85 -8.67
N LEU A 13 -20.00 -13.31 -9.81
CA LEU A 13 -19.34 -13.20 -11.12
C LEU A 13 -19.31 -11.74 -11.64
N ALA A 14 -20.36 -10.95 -11.37
CA ALA A 14 -20.42 -9.54 -11.78
C ALA A 14 -19.48 -8.63 -10.96
N VAL A 15 -19.40 -8.84 -9.64
CA VAL A 15 -18.44 -8.14 -8.75
C VAL A 15 -16.98 -8.50 -9.12
N SER A 16 -16.73 -9.74 -9.57
CA SER A 16 -15.42 -10.13 -10.10
C SER A 16 -15.05 -9.41 -11.41
N ALA A 17 -16.03 -8.98 -12.21
CA ALA A 17 -15.78 -8.33 -13.49
C ALA A 17 -15.52 -6.82 -13.34
N SER A 18 -16.25 -6.13 -12.45
CA SER A 18 -16.07 -4.69 -12.20
C SER A 18 -14.67 -4.37 -11.66
N HIS A 19 -14.15 -5.27 -10.81
CA HIS A 19 -12.83 -5.12 -10.19
C HIS A 19 -11.71 -5.90 -10.86
N ARG A 20 -11.85 -6.25 -12.15
CA ARG A 20 -10.75 -6.83 -12.91
C ARG A 20 -9.60 -5.82 -13.01
N TRP A 21 -8.37 -6.31 -12.84
CA TRP A 21 -7.16 -5.53 -13.06
C TRP A 21 -7.04 -5.08 -14.52
N GLN A 22 -6.72 -3.81 -14.71
CA GLN A 22 -6.39 -3.20 -15.99
C GLN A 22 -5.15 -2.33 -15.79
N ALA A 23 -4.20 -2.42 -16.72
CA ALA A 23 -3.03 -1.56 -16.70
C ALA A 23 -3.45 -0.09 -16.88
N PRO A 24 -2.78 0.87 -16.22
CA PRO A 24 -3.01 2.28 -16.47
C PRO A 24 -2.63 2.63 -17.92
N THR A 25 -3.39 3.55 -18.51
CA THR A 25 -2.98 4.23 -19.74
C THR A 25 -1.90 5.27 -19.45
N LYS A 26 -1.32 5.86 -20.50
CA LYS A 26 -0.35 6.96 -20.35
C LYS A 26 -0.97 8.26 -19.81
N TYR A 27 -2.30 8.37 -19.78
CA TYR A 27 -3.03 9.54 -19.30
C TYR A 27 -3.52 9.39 -17.86
N ASP A 28 -3.56 8.16 -17.35
CA ASP A 28 -4.03 7.88 -16.01
C ASP A 28 -2.96 8.27 -14.98
N ARG A 29 -3.38 8.88 -13.87
CA ARG A 29 -2.51 9.26 -12.77
C ARG A 29 -2.33 8.09 -11.82
N ARG A 30 -1.11 7.94 -11.33
CA ARG A 30 -0.73 6.95 -10.32
C ARG A 30 0.15 7.65 -9.30
N SER A 31 0.24 7.05 -8.11
CA SER A 31 0.84 7.58 -6.90
C SER A 31 2.18 6.90 -6.55
N PRO A 32 2.93 7.37 -5.54
CA PRO A 32 4.05 6.59 -4.99
C PRO A 32 3.58 5.41 -4.13
N CYS A 33 2.27 5.31 -3.81
CA CYS A 33 1.71 4.23 -3.02
C CYS A 33 1.25 3.05 -3.92
N PRO A 34 1.91 1.89 -3.85
CA PRO A 34 1.58 0.75 -4.71
C PRO A 34 0.19 0.16 -4.42
N MET A 35 -0.31 0.27 -3.19
CA MET A 35 -1.66 -0.20 -2.84
C MET A 35 -2.75 0.71 -3.44
N VAL A 36 -2.62 2.03 -3.33
CA VAL A 36 -3.57 2.98 -3.95
C VAL A 36 -3.58 2.81 -5.48
N ASN A 37 -2.41 2.58 -6.08
CA ASN A 37 -2.32 2.26 -7.52
C ASN A 37 -3.02 0.95 -7.86
N SER A 38 -2.90 -0.07 -6.99
CA SER A 38 -3.63 -1.33 -7.13
C SER A 38 -5.14 -1.11 -7.10
N LEU A 39 -5.66 -0.29 -6.17
CA LEU A 39 -7.09 0.02 -6.08
C LEU A 39 -7.59 0.72 -7.35
N ALA A 40 -6.85 1.68 -7.91
CA ALA A 40 -7.19 2.32 -9.18
C ALA A 40 -7.10 1.35 -10.37
N ASN A 41 -6.06 0.52 -10.45
CA ASN A 41 -5.93 -0.51 -11.49
C ASN A 41 -7.04 -1.58 -11.43
N HIS A 42 -7.61 -1.80 -10.25
CA HIS A 42 -8.79 -2.65 -10.04
C HIS A 42 -10.11 -1.86 -10.08
N GLY A 43 -10.12 -0.56 -10.31
CA GLY A 43 -11.36 0.23 -10.37
C GLY A 43 -12.15 0.30 -9.06
N TYR A 44 -11.51 0.07 -7.91
CA TYR A 44 -12.06 0.46 -6.60
C TYR A 44 -11.97 1.97 -6.39
N LEU A 45 -10.96 2.59 -6.99
CA LEU A 45 -10.85 4.04 -7.17
C LEU A 45 -11.06 4.40 -8.65
N PRO A 46 -11.34 5.68 -8.98
CA PRO A 46 -11.33 6.15 -10.36
C PRO A 46 -10.08 5.65 -11.11
N ARG A 47 -10.27 4.97 -12.24
CA ARG A 47 -9.17 4.30 -12.98
C ARG A 47 -8.18 5.29 -13.58
N ASP A 48 -8.67 6.48 -13.93
CA ASP A 48 -7.87 7.63 -14.36
C ASP A 48 -7.06 8.26 -13.22
N GLY A 49 -7.36 7.93 -11.96
CA GLY A 49 -6.67 8.42 -10.77
C GLY A 49 -6.91 9.91 -10.48
N LEU A 50 -8.01 10.47 -10.97
CA LEU A 50 -8.33 11.89 -10.81
C LEU A 50 -9.39 12.12 -9.73
N ASN A 51 -9.33 13.28 -9.08
CA ASN A 51 -10.34 13.80 -8.18
C ASN A 51 -10.78 12.82 -7.06
N VAL A 52 -9.82 12.16 -6.43
CA VAL A 52 -10.06 11.19 -5.34
C VAL A 52 -10.26 11.94 -4.03
N SER A 53 -11.33 11.62 -3.29
CA SER A 53 -11.59 12.14 -1.94
C SER A 53 -11.17 11.15 -0.85
N LEU A 54 -11.15 11.61 0.41
CA LEU A 54 -10.97 10.71 1.55
C LEU A 54 -12.10 9.66 1.65
N ALA A 55 -13.33 10.03 1.29
CA ALA A 55 -14.46 9.09 1.31
C ALA A 55 -14.26 7.98 0.28
N ASP A 56 -13.76 8.30 -0.91
CA ASP A 56 -13.44 7.30 -1.95
C ASP A 56 -12.34 6.35 -1.47
N LEU A 57 -11.31 6.86 -0.79
CA LEU A 57 -10.29 6.01 -0.16
C LEU A 57 -10.91 5.06 0.87
N ILE A 58 -11.75 5.57 1.77
CA ILE A 58 -12.39 4.75 2.81
C ILE A 58 -13.18 3.61 2.18
N VAL A 59 -14.06 3.90 1.22
CA VAL A 59 -14.87 2.88 0.53
C VAL A 59 -13.97 1.89 -0.19
N ALA A 60 -12.99 2.35 -0.97
CA ALA A 60 -12.11 1.48 -1.74
C ALA A 60 -11.28 0.54 -0.86
N PHE A 61 -10.74 1.03 0.25
CA PHE A 61 -9.93 0.23 1.18
C PHE A 61 -10.78 -0.74 2.00
N THR A 62 -11.97 -0.34 2.43
CA THR A 62 -12.92 -1.23 3.10
C THR A 62 -13.32 -2.38 2.17
N ASP A 63 -13.75 -2.07 0.94
CA ASP A 63 -14.25 -3.08 0.00
C ASP A 63 -13.14 -4.03 -0.51
N ALA A 64 -11.93 -3.51 -0.76
CA ALA A 64 -10.88 -4.29 -1.40
C ALA A 64 -10.01 -5.10 -0.43
N VAL A 65 -9.82 -4.63 0.80
CA VAL A 65 -8.87 -5.22 1.77
C VAL A 65 -9.40 -5.27 3.21
N ASN A 66 -10.68 -4.96 3.45
CA ASN A 66 -11.33 -4.98 4.77
C ASN A 66 -10.62 -4.09 5.82
N LEU A 67 -10.12 -2.95 5.35
CA LEU A 67 -9.49 -1.94 6.21
C LEU A 67 -10.55 -1.05 6.84
N ASP A 68 -10.47 -0.88 8.15
CA ASP A 68 -11.38 -0.04 8.91
C ASP A 68 -11.32 1.44 8.43
N PRO A 69 -12.46 2.17 8.41
CA PRO A 69 -12.47 3.58 8.04
C PRO A 69 -11.52 4.47 8.86
N ALA A 70 -11.34 4.22 10.16
CA ALA A 70 -10.42 4.99 10.98
C ALA A 70 -8.95 4.67 10.64
N ALA A 71 -8.65 3.42 10.27
CA ALA A 71 -7.33 3.04 9.77
C ALA A 71 -7.00 3.74 8.44
N THR A 72 -7.97 3.80 7.51
CA THR A 72 -7.80 4.53 6.26
C THR A 72 -7.64 6.02 6.52
N THR A 73 -8.42 6.59 7.44
CA THR A 73 -8.38 8.01 7.81
C THR A 73 -7.02 8.43 8.37
N LEU A 74 -6.37 7.57 9.17
CA LEU A 74 -5.04 7.82 9.76
C LEU A 74 -3.99 8.25 8.71
N VAL A 75 -4.07 7.67 7.50
CA VAL A 75 -3.14 7.94 6.40
C VAL A 75 -3.77 8.89 5.37
N GLY A 76 -5.04 8.65 5.02
CA GLY A 76 -5.76 9.35 3.96
C GLY A 76 -6.00 10.83 4.22
N GLN A 77 -6.04 11.29 5.47
CA GLN A 77 -6.17 12.72 5.77
C GLN A 77 -5.02 13.55 5.20
N LYS A 78 -3.79 13.00 5.22
CA LYS A 78 -2.63 13.68 4.60
C LYS A 78 -2.70 13.69 3.08
N ALA A 79 -3.26 12.64 2.47
CA ALA A 79 -3.39 12.54 1.02
C ALA A 79 -4.16 13.75 0.45
N VAL A 80 -5.25 14.15 1.11
CA VAL A 80 -6.08 15.30 0.72
C VAL A 80 -5.32 16.64 0.75
N LEU A 81 -4.32 16.78 1.63
CA LEU A 81 -3.47 17.98 1.73
C LEU A 81 -2.48 18.12 0.56
N THR A 82 -2.32 17.07 -0.26
CA THR A 82 -1.48 17.14 -1.46
C THR A 82 -2.20 17.78 -2.65
N GLY A 83 -3.54 17.75 -2.65
CA GLY A 83 -4.40 18.35 -3.66
C GLY A 83 -4.98 19.70 -3.22
N ASN A 84 -6.30 19.84 -3.29
CA ASN A 84 -7.04 21.09 -3.03
C ASN A 84 -7.73 21.15 -1.66
N ASN A 85 -7.33 20.29 -0.70
CA ASN A 85 -7.96 20.08 0.61
C ASN A 85 -9.35 19.43 0.60
N VAL A 86 -9.88 19.04 -0.56
CA VAL A 86 -11.13 18.26 -0.70
C VAL A 86 -10.85 16.97 -1.46
N THR A 87 -10.16 17.09 -2.59
CA THR A 87 -9.74 15.99 -3.45
C THR A 87 -8.30 16.15 -3.89
N PHE A 88 -7.73 15.07 -4.40
CA PHE A 88 -6.39 15.02 -4.97
C PHE A 88 -6.37 14.08 -6.18
N ASP A 89 -5.48 14.35 -7.12
CA ASP A 89 -5.12 13.39 -8.16
C ASP A 89 -4.01 12.49 -7.61
N LEU A 90 -3.98 11.22 -8.01
CA LEU A 90 -3.11 10.22 -7.37
C LEU A 90 -1.62 10.59 -7.40
N ASP A 91 -1.16 11.31 -8.42
CA ASP A 91 0.24 11.71 -8.50
C ASP A 91 0.57 12.98 -7.69
N ASN A 92 -0.43 13.72 -7.19
CA ASN A 92 -0.20 14.75 -6.17
C ASN A 92 0.43 14.16 -4.90
N LEU A 93 0.20 12.87 -4.64
CA LEU A 93 0.83 12.16 -3.52
C LEU A 93 2.35 12.10 -3.59
N ALA A 94 2.99 12.39 -4.74
CA ALA A 94 4.44 12.54 -4.84
C ALA A 94 4.97 13.91 -4.35
N LYS A 95 4.09 14.79 -3.85
CA LYS A 95 4.51 16.03 -3.20
C LYS A 95 5.30 15.73 -1.93
N HIS A 96 6.62 15.95 -2.02
CA HIS A 96 7.57 15.68 -0.95
C HIS A 96 7.26 16.46 0.33
N GLY A 97 7.42 15.80 1.48
CA GLY A 97 7.29 16.39 2.81
C GLY A 97 5.84 16.53 3.33
N VAL A 98 4.83 16.01 2.61
CA VAL A 98 3.45 15.92 3.11
C VAL A 98 3.17 14.51 3.63
N ILE A 99 3.23 13.53 2.72
CA ILE A 99 3.11 12.10 3.00
C ILE A 99 4.26 11.32 2.35
N GLU A 100 4.69 11.72 1.15
CA GLU A 100 5.89 11.19 0.51
C GLU A 100 7.15 11.69 1.25
N HIS A 101 8.10 10.77 1.41
CA HIS A 101 9.33 10.96 2.17
C HIS A 101 10.47 10.10 1.61
N ASP A 102 11.69 10.49 1.97
CA ASP A 102 12.92 9.75 1.64
C ASP A 102 12.93 8.33 2.24
N GLY A 103 13.80 7.47 1.71
CA GLY A 103 13.97 6.11 2.20
C GLY A 103 12.84 5.16 1.82
N SER A 104 12.00 5.56 0.86
CA SER A 104 10.89 4.76 0.32
C SER A 104 11.32 3.36 -0.12
N LEU A 105 10.53 2.33 0.20
CA LEU A 105 10.87 0.92 -0.08
C LEU A 105 10.99 0.57 -1.57
N SER A 106 10.44 1.39 -2.46
CA SER A 106 10.41 1.10 -3.90
C SER A 106 10.49 2.34 -4.81
N ARG A 107 10.67 3.54 -4.26
CA ARG A 107 10.78 4.81 -5.01
C ARG A 107 12.13 5.46 -4.68
N ASN A 108 12.62 6.32 -5.58
CA ASN A 108 13.78 7.14 -5.25
C ASN A 108 13.40 8.20 -4.21
N ASP A 109 14.40 8.67 -3.49
CA ASP A 109 14.35 9.94 -2.77
C ASP A 109 14.32 11.08 -3.82
N ILE A 110 13.57 12.16 -3.57
CA ILE A 110 13.33 13.20 -4.58
C ILE A 110 14.62 13.89 -5.05
N ALA A 111 15.61 14.02 -4.16
CA ALA A 111 16.91 14.59 -4.47
C ALA A 111 17.73 13.74 -5.48
N LEU A 112 17.40 12.45 -5.62
CA LEU A 112 18.11 11.51 -6.48
C LEU A 112 17.37 11.21 -7.79
N GLY A 113 16.12 11.68 -7.95
CA GLY A 113 15.35 11.53 -9.18
C GLY A 113 13.84 11.35 -8.95
N ASP A 114 13.20 10.58 -9.82
CA ASP A 114 11.76 10.33 -9.79
C ASP A 114 11.34 9.59 -8.50
N ASN A 115 10.63 10.29 -7.62
CA ASN A 115 10.07 9.80 -6.35
C ASN A 115 8.65 9.23 -6.49
N LEU A 116 8.08 9.22 -7.71
CA LEU A 116 6.73 8.77 -7.97
C LEU A 116 6.72 7.32 -8.46
N LYS A 117 7.54 7.01 -9.47
CA LYS A 117 7.46 5.73 -10.20
C LYS A 117 8.19 4.60 -9.45
N PHE A 118 7.68 3.38 -9.63
CA PHE A 118 8.32 2.17 -9.11
C PHE A 118 9.75 2.03 -9.64
N ASN A 119 10.71 1.97 -8.72
CA ASN A 119 12.12 1.75 -8.99
C ASN A 119 12.48 0.29 -8.69
N LYS A 120 12.69 -0.48 -9.76
CA LYS A 120 13.01 -1.91 -9.68
C LYS A 120 14.32 -2.20 -8.94
N THR A 121 15.31 -1.31 -9.01
CA THR A 121 16.61 -1.52 -8.33
C THR A 121 16.46 -1.36 -6.82
N ILE A 122 15.76 -0.32 -6.37
CA ILE A 122 15.47 -0.09 -4.96
C ILE A 122 14.58 -1.21 -4.40
N TRP A 123 13.51 -1.56 -5.12
CA TRP A 123 12.66 -2.67 -4.67
C TRP A 123 13.42 -3.99 -4.59
N ARG A 124 14.30 -4.30 -5.56
CA ARG A 124 15.11 -5.52 -5.52
C ARG A 124 16.01 -5.60 -4.28
N SER A 125 16.60 -4.49 -3.84
CA SER A 125 17.43 -4.49 -2.62
C SER A 125 16.60 -4.70 -1.36
N VAL A 126 15.35 -4.24 -1.32
CA VAL A 126 14.43 -4.53 -0.21
C VAL A 126 13.97 -5.99 -0.28
N ALA A 127 13.49 -6.41 -1.44
CA ALA A 127 12.90 -7.72 -1.65
C ALA A 127 13.92 -8.87 -1.59
N SER A 128 15.23 -8.62 -1.66
CA SER A 128 16.26 -9.64 -1.44
C SER A 128 16.33 -10.14 0.01
N HIS A 129 15.69 -9.44 0.95
CA HIS A 129 15.51 -9.92 2.32
C HIS A 129 14.34 -10.91 2.44
N PHE A 130 13.41 -10.93 1.49
CA PHE A 130 12.18 -11.74 1.55
C PHE A 130 12.39 -13.11 0.91
N ASN A 131 13.15 -13.97 1.61
CA ASN A 131 13.58 -15.29 1.12
C ASN A 131 12.64 -16.43 1.54
N GLU A 132 11.81 -16.21 2.56
CA GLU A 132 10.83 -17.18 3.05
C GLU A 132 9.47 -17.00 2.37
N SER A 133 8.57 -17.99 2.53
CA SER A 133 7.20 -17.93 2.00
C SER A 133 6.37 -16.79 2.61
N THR A 134 6.71 -16.37 3.82
CA THR A 134 6.10 -15.24 4.53
C THR A 134 7.17 -14.26 5.01
N ILE A 135 6.78 -12.99 5.13
CA ILE A 135 7.62 -11.91 5.64
C ILE A 135 7.28 -11.70 7.11
N SER A 136 8.18 -12.13 7.99
CA SER A 136 8.06 -11.87 9.42
C SER A 136 8.34 -10.41 9.76
N ILE A 137 7.87 -9.96 10.94
CA ILE A 137 8.15 -8.61 11.46
C ILE A 137 9.66 -8.31 11.47
N ALA A 138 10.47 -9.26 11.93
CA ALA A 138 11.93 -9.10 11.99
C ALA A 138 12.55 -8.94 10.58
N THR A 139 12.06 -9.70 9.60
CA THR A 139 12.53 -9.60 8.20
C THR A 139 12.16 -8.24 7.61
N ALA A 140 10.92 -7.79 7.79
CA ALA A 140 10.45 -6.50 7.33
C ALA A 140 11.22 -5.34 7.98
N ALA A 141 11.44 -5.39 9.29
CA ALA A 141 12.23 -4.42 10.04
C ALA A 141 13.67 -4.35 9.54
N GLY A 142 14.33 -5.50 9.34
CA GLY A 142 15.69 -5.58 8.80
C GLY A 142 15.80 -5.00 7.39
N ALA A 143 14.86 -5.35 6.50
CA ALA A 143 14.83 -4.84 5.13
C ALA A 143 14.62 -3.32 5.10
N ARG A 144 13.71 -2.79 5.93
CA ARG A 144 13.49 -1.35 6.09
C ARG A 144 14.74 -0.65 6.61
N LYS A 145 15.37 -1.17 7.67
CA LYS A 145 16.62 -0.60 8.25
C LYS A 145 17.73 -0.53 7.20
N ALA A 146 17.92 -1.60 6.43
CA ALA A 146 18.89 -1.63 5.34
C ALA A 146 18.58 -0.59 4.24
N ARG A 147 17.31 -0.44 3.86
CA ARG A 147 16.88 0.56 2.87
C ARG A 147 17.14 1.99 3.32
N LEU A 148 16.83 2.31 4.58
CA LEU A 148 17.07 3.65 5.14
C LEU A 148 18.56 3.97 5.18
N ALA A 149 19.39 3.02 5.61
CA ALA A 149 20.85 3.19 5.59
C ALA A 149 21.38 3.42 4.15
N ALA A 150 20.86 2.68 3.17
CA ALA A 150 21.24 2.87 1.76
C ALA A 150 20.78 4.22 1.19
N ALA A 151 19.59 4.71 1.57
CA ALA A 151 19.13 6.05 1.17
C ALA A 151 20.06 7.13 1.74
N ALA A 152 20.29 7.10 3.05
CA ALA A 152 21.13 8.08 3.74
C ALA A 152 22.57 8.09 3.21
N ALA A 153 23.10 6.95 2.81
CA ALA A 153 24.43 6.86 2.19
C ALA A 153 24.47 7.43 0.76
N ALA A 154 23.35 7.34 0.01
CA ALA A 154 23.28 7.78 -1.39
C ALA A 154 22.82 9.23 -1.55
N ASN A 155 22.01 9.74 -0.62
CA ASN A 155 21.40 11.07 -0.65
C ASN A 155 22.04 11.96 0.45
N PRO A 156 22.92 12.91 0.09
CA PRO A 156 23.52 13.85 1.05
C PRO A 156 22.49 14.74 1.77
N ASP A 157 21.32 14.94 1.16
CA ASP A 157 20.22 15.74 1.69
C ASP A 157 19.16 14.87 2.40
N PHE A 158 19.47 13.59 2.66
CA PHE A 158 18.54 12.64 3.27
C PHE A 158 17.96 13.19 4.57
N SER A 159 16.62 13.25 4.61
CA SER A 159 15.92 13.75 5.78
C SER A 159 14.62 13.00 6.00
N MET A 160 14.36 12.66 7.27
CA MET A 160 13.09 12.14 7.71
C MET A 160 12.70 12.84 9.00
N SER A 161 11.59 13.57 8.99
CA SER A 161 10.99 14.08 10.23
C SER A 161 10.49 12.91 11.09
N ALA A 162 10.21 13.16 12.36
CA ALA A 162 9.59 12.14 13.22
C ALA A 162 8.26 11.61 12.64
N ASN A 163 7.54 12.45 11.92
CA ASN A 163 6.31 12.10 11.23
C ASN A 163 6.59 11.16 10.04
N ASP A 164 7.63 11.42 9.25
CA ASP A 164 8.02 10.55 8.12
C ASP A 164 8.49 9.18 8.62
N VAL A 165 9.25 9.16 9.71
CA VAL A 165 9.67 7.90 10.36
C VAL A 165 8.44 7.09 10.79
N GLN A 166 7.46 7.74 11.42
CA GLN A 166 6.22 7.09 11.84
C GLN A 166 5.43 6.53 10.64
N PHE A 167 5.29 7.31 9.56
CA PHE A 167 4.58 6.86 8.35
C PHE A 167 5.28 5.70 7.66
N SER A 168 6.60 5.75 7.57
CA SER A 168 7.41 4.65 7.04
C SER A 168 7.24 3.34 7.83
N PHE A 169 7.00 3.41 9.15
CA PHE A 169 6.62 2.24 9.94
C PHE A 169 5.18 1.79 9.65
N ILE A 170 4.23 2.71 9.53
CA ILE A 170 2.83 2.42 9.18
C ILE A 170 2.76 1.69 7.82
N GLU A 171 3.49 2.16 6.80
CA GLU A 171 3.54 1.52 5.48
C GLU A 171 4.02 0.07 5.55
N THR A 172 5.02 -0.20 6.40
CA THR A 172 5.51 -1.55 6.63
C THR A 172 4.47 -2.42 7.33
N ALA A 173 3.83 -1.89 8.38
CA ALA A 173 2.76 -2.58 9.09
C ALA A 173 1.53 -2.84 8.19
N LEU A 174 1.22 -1.94 7.26
CA LEU A 174 0.07 -2.09 6.35
C LEU A 174 0.22 -3.30 5.44
N TYR A 175 1.34 -3.46 4.72
CA TYR A 175 1.49 -4.63 3.86
C TYR A 175 1.60 -5.93 4.67
N LEU A 176 2.19 -5.89 5.88
CA LEU A 176 2.23 -7.03 6.79
C LEU A 176 0.83 -7.45 7.28
N SER A 177 -0.03 -6.47 7.54
CA SER A 177 -1.40 -6.71 8.00
C SER A 177 -2.30 -7.20 6.88
N ILE A 178 -2.26 -6.53 5.72
CA ILE A 178 -3.15 -6.81 4.58
C ILE A 178 -2.87 -8.18 3.98
N PHE A 179 -1.60 -8.54 3.78
CA PHE A 179 -1.22 -9.81 3.17
C PHE A 179 -0.86 -10.90 4.19
N GLY A 180 -1.09 -10.63 5.47
CA GLY A 180 -0.81 -11.51 6.60
C GLY A 180 -1.89 -11.36 7.66
N ASN A 181 -1.53 -10.84 8.83
CA ASN A 181 -2.46 -10.53 9.90
C ASN A 181 -1.95 -9.41 10.83
N VAL A 182 -2.85 -8.78 11.58
CA VAL A 182 -2.53 -7.66 12.49
C VAL A 182 -1.75 -8.07 13.74
N THR A 183 -1.72 -9.35 14.10
CA THR A 183 -1.04 -9.84 15.31
C THR A 183 0.44 -10.06 15.05
N ASP A 184 0.78 -10.92 14.11
CA ASP A 184 2.15 -11.37 13.85
C ASP A 184 2.71 -10.84 12.52
N GLY A 185 1.91 -10.10 11.75
CA GLY A 185 2.25 -9.80 10.37
C GLY A 185 2.24 -11.07 9.54
N ASN A 186 3.41 -11.61 9.23
CA ASN A 186 3.60 -12.82 8.41
C ASN A 186 2.95 -12.71 7.02
N ALA A 187 3.14 -11.57 6.35
CA ALA A 187 2.59 -11.38 5.02
C ALA A 187 3.13 -12.39 4.01
N VAL A 188 2.27 -12.95 3.18
CA VAL A 188 2.68 -13.87 2.11
C VAL A 188 3.58 -13.12 1.13
N THR A 189 4.84 -13.56 1.04
CA THR A 189 5.89 -12.89 0.26
C THR A 189 5.48 -12.67 -1.20
N LYS A 190 4.85 -13.69 -1.80
CA LYS A 190 4.38 -13.64 -3.18
C LYS A 190 3.37 -12.52 -3.41
N TRP A 191 2.46 -12.30 -2.46
CA TRP A 191 1.41 -11.28 -2.58
C TRP A 191 1.98 -9.87 -2.46
N VAL A 192 2.91 -9.67 -1.52
CA VAL A 192 3.62 -8.39 -1.37
C VAL A 192 4.40 -8.04 -2.64
N ARG A 193 5.14 -9.00 -3.21
CA ARG A 193 5.86 -8.79 -4.48
C ARG A 193 4.93 -8.38 -5.62
N ILE A 194 3.79 -9.06 -5.79
CA ILE A 194 2.82 -8.72 -6.83
C ILE A 194 2.29 -7.30 -6.64
N MET A 195 1.95 -6.92 -5.41
CA MET A 195 1.43 -5.58 -5.12
C MET A 195 2.45 -4.49 -5.45
N PHE A 196 3.73 -4.66 -5.08
CA PHE A 196 4.78 -3.69 -5.41
C PHE A 196 5.16 -3.68 -6.90
N GLU A 197 5.32 -4.85 -7.52
CA GLU A 197 5.89 -4.99 -8.87
C GLU A 197 4.87 -4.81 -9.98
N GLN A 198 3.59 -5.07 -9.69
CA GLN A 198 2.51 -5.08 -10.68
C GLN A 198 1.39 -4.09 -10.33
N GLU A 199 1.42 -3.50 -9.14
CA GLU A 199 0.35 -2.63 -8.62
C GLU A 199 -1.01 -3.29 -8.85
N ARG A 200 -1.12 -4.51 -8.32
CA ARG A 200 -2.24 -5.43 -8.49
C ARG A 200 -2.54 -6.14 -7.19
N LEU A 201 -3.82 -6.32 -6.89
CA LEU A 201 -4.26 -7.22 -5.83
C LEU A 201 -4.11 -8.69 -6.30
N PRO A 202 -3.44 -9.56 -5.53
CA PRO A 202 -3.06 -10.91 -5.96
C PRO A 202 -4.20 -11.95 -5.84
N PHE A 203 -5.43 -11.57 -6.21
CA PHE A 203 -6.61 -12.45 -6.14
C PHE A 203 -6.43 -13.75 -6.94
N LYS A 204 -5.74 -13.67 -8.10
CA LYS A 204 -5.42 -14.85 -8.92
C LYS A 204 -4.42 -15.79 -8.25
N GLU A 205 -3.65 -15.29 -7.29
CA GLU A 205 -2.66 -16.02 -6.52
C GLU A 205 -3.18 -16.45 -5.15
N GLY A 206 -4.50 -16.44 -4.97
CA GLY A 206 -5.17 -16.95 -3.77
C GLY A 206 -5.30 -15.95 -2.63
N PHE A 207 -4.97 -14.67 -2.85
CA PHE A 207 -5.27 -13.65 -1.86
C PHE A 207 -6.80 -13.51 -1.71
N THR A 208 -7.27 -13.57 -0.48
CA THR A 208 -8.63 -13.22 -0.10
C THR A 208 -8.57 -12.12 0.95
N THR A 209 -9.56 -11.25 0.94
CA THR A 209 -9.75 -10.22 1.96
C THR A 209 -9.77 -10.85 3.35
N SER A 210 -9.15 -10.18 4.33
CA SER A 210 -9.15 -10.65 5.72
C SER A 210 -10.59 -10.81 6.22
N GLU A 211 -10.91 -11.94 6.86
CA GLU A 211 -12.23 -12.18 7.47
C GLU A 211 -12.49 -11.25 8.67
N SER A 212 -11.41 -10.87 9.36
CA SER A 212 -11.44 -9.89 10.46
C SER A 212 -11.07 -8.51 9.94
N VAL A 213 -11.78 -7.48 10.41
CA VAL A 213 -11.50 -6.09 10.07
C VAL A 213 -10.08 -5.72 10.51
N ILE A 214 -9.30 -5.12 9.60
CA ILE A 214 -7.98 -4.58 9.90
C ILE A 214 -8.18 -3.19 10.53
N THR A 215 -8.10 -3.12 11.86
CA THR A 215 -8.37 -1.89 12.62
C THR A 215 -7.15 -0.99 12.74
N ALA A 216 -7.37 0.30 13.02
CA ALA A 216 -6.29 1.24 13.31
C ALA A 216 -5.44 0.79 14.50
N ALA A 217 -6.09 0.24 15.55
CA ALA A 217 -5.41 -0.29 16.72
C ALA A 217 -4.52 -1.50 16.37
N GLY A 218 -4.98 -2.40 15.50
CA GLY A 218 -4.19 -3.53 15.02
C GLY A 218 -2.94 -3.07 14.26
N ILE A 219 -3.09 -2.11 13.36
CA ILE A 219 -1.96 -1.53 12.61
C ILE A 219 -0.97 -0.86 13.56
N LEU A 220 -1.43 -0.04 14.51
CA LEU A 220 -0.55 0.64 15.47
C LEU A 220 0.16 -0.35 16.40
N GLY A 221 -0.49 -1.45 16.77
CA GLY A 221 0.14 -2.55 17.49
C GLY A 221 1.28 -3.18 16.69
N LEU A 222 1.07 -3.40 15.39
CA LEU A 222 2.10 -3.95 14.52
C LEU A 222 3.24 -2.95 14.24
N VAL A 223 2.93 -1.65 14.12
CA VAL A 223 3.93 -0.56 14.07
C VAL A 223 4.86 -0.63 15.27
N ALA A 224 4.33 -0.77 16.49
CA ALA A 224 5.15 -0.88 17.69
C ALA A 224 6.09 -2.09 17.65
N LYS A 225 5.62 -3.24 17.13
CA LYS A 225 6.45 -4.45 16.96
C LYS A 225 7.55 -4.26 15.91
N VAL A 226 7.24 -3.64 14.76
CA VAL A 226 8.24 -3.34 13.72
C VAL A 226 9.28 -2.36 14.24
N ALA A 227 8.86 -1.32 14.98
CA ALA A 227 9.77 -0.35 15.60
C ALA A 227 10.70 -1.03 16.61
N ALA A 228 10.17 -1.87 17.50
CA ALA A 228 10.97 -2.63 18.47
C ALA A 228 11.97 -3.57 17.79
N ALA A 229 11.59 -4.22 16.69
CA ALA A 229 12.48 -5.08 15.91
C ALA A 229 13.50 -4.32 15.05
N SER A 230 13.34 -3.00 14.90
CA SER A 230 14.26 -2.12 14.15
C SER A 230 15.35 -1.50 15.02
N ALA A 231 15.22 -1.60 16.34
CA ALA A 231 16.19 -1.11 17.33
C ALA A 231 17.60 -1.70 17.12
#